data_AF-U6DYF2-F1
#
_entry.id   AF-U6DYF2-F1
#
_cell.length_a   1.000
_cell.length_b   1.000
_cell.length_c   1.000
_cell.angle_alpha   90.00
_cell.angle_beta   90.00
_cell.angle_gamma   90.00
#
_symmetry.space_group_name_H-M   'P 1'
#
loop_
_entity.id
_entity.type
_entity.pdbx_description
1 polymer ?
#
loop_
_entity_poly.entity_id
_entity_poly.type
_entity_poly.pdbx_seq_one_letter_code
_entity_poly.pdbx_strand_id
1 'polypeptide(L)'
;LGLSEHKARETLKNTALSAQLREAATQAQQTLGSTIDKATGTLLYGLASRLRDPRRLSFLVSYIANKKIHTELQLSAALEYVRSHPLDPINTEDFEQECGVGVMVTPEQIEEAVEAAINRHRP
;
A
#
# COMPACT_ATOMS: atom_id res chain seq x y z
N LEU A 1 -0.92 14.62 2.51
CA LEU A 1 -0.88 13.51 1.53
C LEU A 1 0.39 13.45 0.67
N GLY A 2 1.19 14.52 0.55
CA GLY A 2 2.51 14.42 -0.09
C GLY A 2 2.54 14.48 -1.62
N LEU A 3 1.41 14.81 -2.25
CA LEU A 3 1.29 15.00 -3.70
C LEU A 3 1.90 16.34 -4.13
N SER A 4 2.48 16.39 -5.34
CA SER A 4 2.85 17.66 -5.98
C SER A 4 1.59 18.44 -6.38
N GLU A 5 1.70 19.77 -6.46
CA GLU A 5 0.57 20.62 -6.84
C GLU A 5 -0.05 20.19 -8.19
N HIS A 6 0.80 19.83 -9.16
CA HIS A 6 0.36 19.31 -10.45
C HIS A 6 -0.47 18.02 -10.30
N LYS A 7 0.02 17.03 -9.53
CA LYS A 7 -0.74 15.78 -9.29
C LYS A 7 -2.02 16.05 -8.53
N ALA A 8 -2.03 16.98 -7.58
CA ALA A 8 -3.23 17.34 -6.83
C ALA A 8 -4.31 17.92 -7.76
N ARG A 9 -3.95 18.86 -8.65
CA ARG A 9 -4.88 19.44 -9.63
C ARG A 9 -5.43 18.39 -10.60
N GLU A 10 -4.59 17.49 -11.10
CA GLU A 10 -5.03 16.39 -11.97
C GLU A 10 -5.97 15.43 -11.24
N THR A 11 -5.67 15.12 -9.98
CA THR A 11 -6.52 14.27 -9.14
C THR A 11 -7.89 14.91 -8.93
N LEU A 12 -7.93 16.22 -8.64
CA LEU A 12 -9.16 16.99 -8.44
C LEU A 12 -10.09 16.99 -9.66
N LYS A 13 -9.55 16.89 -10.87
CA LYS A 13 -10.36 16.73 -12.09
C LYS A 13 -11.10 15.39 -12.12
N ASN A 14 -10.53 14.35 -11.52
CA ASN A 14 -11.17 13.06 -11.38
C ASN A 14 -11.98 13.01 -10.08
N THR A 15 -13.28 13.29 -10.19
CA THR A 15 -14.20 13.35 -9.05
C THR A 15 -14.30 12.02 -8.30
N ALA A 16 -14.30 10.89 -9.02
CA ALA A 16 -14.34 9.55 -8.41
C ALA A 16 -13.07 9.27 -7.59
N LEU A 17 -11.90 9.48 -8.20
CA LEU A 17 -10.61 9.31 -7.51
C LEU A 17 -10.47 10.27 -6.33
N SER A 18 -10.88 11.53 -6.49
CA SER A 18 -10.82 12.53 -5.44
C SER A 18 -11.71 12.18 -4.25
N ALA A 19 -12.92 11.69 -4.51
CA ALA A 19 -13.83 11.24 -3.45
C ALA A 19 -13.23 10.03 -2.70
N GLN A 20 -12.72 9.04 -3.44
CA GLN A 20 -12.11 7.84 -2.88
C GLN A 20 -10.84 8.16 -2.08
N LEU A 21 -9.99 9.05 -2.58
CA LEU A 21 -8.80 9.51 -1.89
C LEU A 21 -9.14 10.28 -0.61
N ARG A 22 -10.17 11.13 -0.65
CA ARG A 22 -10.65 11.87 0.53
C ARG A 22 -11.16 10.92 1.60
N GLU A 23 -11.93 9.91 1.20
CA GLU A 23 -12.43 8.89 2.12
C GLU A 23 -11.30 8.07 2.73
N ALA A 24 -10.36 7.60 1.92
CA ALA A 24 -9.17 6.88 2.39
C ALA A 24 -8.33 7.72 3.37
N ALA A 25 -8.11 9.00 3.07
CA ALA A 25 -7.41 9.91 3.97
C ALA A 25 -8.17 10.13 5.28
N THR A 26 -9.49 10.28 5.23
CA THR A 26 -10.31 10.48 6.42
C THR A 26 -10.23 9.28 7.35
N GLN A 27 -10.37 8.07 6.80
CA GLN A 27 -10.28 6.82 7.56
C GLN A 27 -8.87 6.57 8.12
N ALA A 28 -7.84 6.87 7.33
CA ALA A 28 -6.45 6.78 7.78
C ALA A 28 -6.21 7.72 8.96
N GLN A 29 -6.68 8.97 8.87
CA GLN A 29 -6.53 9.96 9.94
C GLN A 29 -7.30 9.57 11.22
N GLN A 30 -8.50 8.99 11.08
CA GLN A 30 -9.26 8.45 12.21
C GLN A 30 -8.52 7.31 12.91
N THR A 31 -7.88 6.43 12.13
CA THR A 31 -7.13 5.28 12.65
C THR A 31 -5.81 5.71 13.31
N LEU A 32 -5.08 6.63 12.68
CA LEU A 32 -3.79 7.13 13.16
C LEU A 32 -3.92 8.07 14.36
N GLY A 33 -5.07 8.72 14.55
CA GLY A 33 -5.28 9.76 15.56
C GLY A 33 -4.37 10.98 15.42
N SER A 34 -3.62 11.07 14.31
CA SER A 34 -2.52 12.02 14.08
C SER A 34 -2.44 12.41 12.61
N THR A 35 -1.54 13.34 12.29
CA THR A 35 -1.37 13.82 10.91
C THR A 35 -0.77 12.75 9.99
N ILE A 36 -1.32 12.63 8.79
CA ILE A 36 -0.83 11.69 7.77
C ILE A 36 0.50 12.18 7.20
N ASP A 37 1.55 11.39 7.39
CA ASP A 37 2.88 11.68 6.84
C ASP A 37 2.92 11.56 5.31
N LYS A 38 4.01 12.05 4.72
CA LYS A 38 4.17 12.10 3.25
C LYS A 38 4.19 10.71 2.61
N ALA A 39 4.81 9.73 3.27
CA ALA A 39 4.94 8.37 2.74
C ALA A 39 3.59 7.66 2.77
N THR A 40 2.91 7.69 3.91
CA THR A 40 1.53 7.19 4.09
C THR A 40 0.58 7.83 3.08
N GLY A 41 0.65 9.15 2.90
CA GLY A 41 -0.18 9.85 1.92
C GLY A 41 0.07 9.43 0.47
N THR A 42 1.31 9.10 0.12
CA THR A 42 1.66 8.59 -1.21
C THR A 42 1.07 7.19 -1.45
N LEU A 43 1.12 6.32 -0.43
CA LEU A 43 0.50 5.00 -0.49
C LEU A 43 -1.02 5.06 -0.58
N LEU A 44 -1.66 5.95 0.20
CA LEU A 44 -3.11 6.18 0.11
C LEU A 44 -3.55 6.64 -1.28
N TYR A 45 -2.71 7.46 -1.94
CA TYR A 45 -2.93 7.84 -3.33
C TYR A 45 -2.79 6.66 -4.31
N GLY A 46 -1.74 5.85 -4.14
CA GLY A 46 -1.55 4.61 -4.90
C GLY A 46 -2.76 3.67 -4.75
N LEU A 47 -3.24 3.51 -3.52
CA LEU A 47 -4.43 2.75 -3.18
C LEU A 47 -5.66 3.30 -3.91
N ALA A 48 -6.00 4.58 -3.71
CA ALA A 48 -7.20 5.18 -4.28
C ALA A 48 -7.20 5.16 -5.83
N SER A 49 -6.04 5.28 -6.46
CA SER A 49 -5.92 5.29 -7.92
C SER A 49 -6.02 3.91 -8.58
N ARG A 50 -5.74 2.83 -7.85
CA ARG A 50 -5.70 1.45 -8.38
C ARG A 50 -6.81 0.55 -7.84
N LEU A 51 -7.36 0.89 -6.67
CA LEU A 51 -8.39 0.10 -6.02
C LEU A 51 -9.71 0.19 -6.80
N ARG A 52 -10.17 -0.97 -7.27
CA ARG A 52 -11.44 -1.09 -7.99
C ARG A 52 -12.62 -1.46 -7.09
N ASP A 53 -12.38 -2.16 -5.99
CA ASP A 53 -13.43 -2.53 -5.05
C ASP A 53 -13.44 -1.58 -3.84
N PRO A 54 -14.43 -0.67 -3.73
CA PRO A 54 -14.51 0.28 -2.63
C PRO A 54 -14.78 -0.40 -1.27
N ARG A 55 -15.35 -1.61 -1.23
CA ARG A 55 -15.60 -2.33 0.04
C ARG A 55 -14.31 -2.69 0.76
N ARG A 56 -13.22 -2.83 0.00
CA ARG A 56 -11.89 -3.21 0.47
C ARG A 56 -11.04 -1.99 0.85
N LEU A 57 -11.54 -0.78 0.60
CA LEU A 57 -10.84 0.46 0.91
C LEU A 57 -10.54 0.57 2.40
N SER A 58 -11.55 0.39 3.26
CA SER A 58 -11.38 0.50 4.71
C SER A 58 -10.40 -0.52 5.27
N PHE A 59 -10.43 -1.74 4.74
CA PHE A 59 -9.48 -2.78 5.11
C PHE A 59 -8.04 -2.35 4.80
N LEU A 60 -7.75 -2.01 3.54
CA LEU A 60 -6.40 -1.63 3.11
C LEU A 60 -5.90 -0.32 3.75
N VAL A 61 -6.80 0.65 3.96
CA VAL A 61 -6.47 1.89 4.66
C VAL A 61 -6.01 1.62 6.09
N SER A 62 -6.68 0.70 6.81
CA SER A 62 -6.26 0.32 8.16
C SER A 62 -4.85 -0.27 8.17
N TYR A 63 -4.50 -1.10 7.18
CA TYR A 63 -3.14 -1.66 7.04
C TYR A 63 -2.08 -0.59 6.79
N ILE A 64 -2.38 0.39 5.94
CA ILE A 64 -1.48 1.51 5.65
C ILE A 64 -1.34 2.42 6.89
N ALA A 65 -2.45 2.72 7.56
CA ALA A 65 -2.49 3.54 8.77
C ALA A 65 -1.70 2.90 9.93
N ASN A 66 -1.82 1.59 10.11
CA ASN A 66 -1.04 0.83 11.10
C ASN A 66 0.42 0.57 10.67
N LYS A 67 0.87 1.14 9.53
CA LYS A 67 2.21 0.93 8.94
C LYS A 67 2.57 -0.53 8.66
N LYS A 68 1.58 -1.42 8.62
CA LYS A 68 1.75 -2.81 8.17
C LYS A 68 2.13 -2.85 6.69
N ILE A 69 1.48 -2.00 5.89
CA ILE A 69 1.83 -1.74 4.49
C ILE A 69 2.49 -0.36 4.42
N HIS A 70 3.79 -0.33 4.16
CA HIS A 70 4.56 0.92 4.09
C HIS A 70 5.44 1.02 2.83
N THR A 71 5.37 0.04 1.93
CA THR A 71 6.08 0.03 0.66
C THR A 71 5.13 -0.12 -0.53
N GLU A 72 5.55 0.38 -1.69
CA GLU A 72 4.78 0.27 -2.94
C GLU A 72 4.61 -1.18 -3.40
N LEU A 73 5.60 -2.04 -3.08
CA LEU A 73 5.55 -3.47 -3.40
C LEU A 73 4.44 -4.17 -2.60
N GLN A 74 4.40 -3.95 -1.28
CA GLN A 74 3.35 -4.48 -0.40
C GLN A 74 1.96 -3.96 -0.81
N LEU A 75 1.85 -2.67 -1.17
CA LEU A 75 0.60 -2.09 -1.67
C LEU A 75 0.15 -2.77 -2.97
N SER A 76 1.07 -3.04 -3.89
CA SER A 76 0.78 -3.71 -5.16
C SER A 76 0.35 -5.16 -4.94
N ALA A 77 1.03 -5.89 -4.06
CA ALA A 77 0.65 -7.24 -3.65
C ALA A 77 -0.74 -7.27 -3.00
N ALA A 78 -1.03 -6.32 -2.11
CA ALA A 78 -2.34 -6.21 -1.47
C ALA A 78 -3.48 -5.92 -2.46
N LEU A 79 -3.25 -5.06 -3.43
CA LEU A 79 -4.20 -4.80 -4.51
C LEU A 79 -4.44 -6.03 -5.38
N GLU A 80 -3.38 -6.78 -5.67
CA GLU A 80 -3.45 -8.01 -6.45
C GLU A 80 -4.20 -9.11 -5.70
N TYR A 81 -3.91 -9.28 -4.40
CA TYR A 81 -4.59 -10.23 -3.53
C TYR A 81 -6.09 -9.96 -3.44
N VAL A 82 -6.46 -8.70 -3.19
CA VAL A 82 -7.88 -8.29 -3.13
C VAL A 82 -8.59 -8.49 -4.47
N ARG A 83 -7.86 -8.35 -5.58
CA ARG A 83 -8.39 -8.60 -6.92
C ARG A 83 -8.60 -10.09 -7.19
N SER A 84 -7.70 -10.95 -6.73
CA SER A 84 -7.80 -12.42 -6.89
C SER A 84 -8.76 -13.07 -5.89
N HIS A 85 -9.03 -12.42 -4.75
CA HIS A 85 -9.93 -12.88 -3.69
C HIS A 85 -11.16 -11.96 -3.54
N PRO A 86 -12.13 -12.03 -4.47
CA PRO A 86 -13.35 -11.23 -4.41
C PRO A 86 -14.33 -11.72 -3.33
N LEU A 87 -14.11 -12.90 -2.76
CA LEU A 87 -14.98 -13.52 -1.74
C LEU A 87 -14.67 -12.96 -0.35
N ASP A 88 -15.71 -12.75 0.43
CA ASP A 88 -15.65 -12.42 1.85
C ASP A 88 -15.88 -13.67 2.71
N PRO A 89 -15.20 -13.80 3.87
CA PRO A 89 -14.19 -12.89 4.43
C PRO A 89 -12.79 -13.09 3.84
N ILE A 90 -11.98 -12.02 3.79
CA ILE A 90 -10.54 -12.15 3.49
C ILE A 90 -9.86 -12.90 4.63
N ASN A 91 -9.10 -13.93 4.29
CA ASN A 91 -8.19 -14.55 5.24
C ASN A 91 -7.07 -13.55 5.56
N THR A 92 -7.09 -13.05 6.79
CA THR A 92 -6.17 -12.00 7.23
C THR A 92 -4.74 -12.51 7.31
N GLU A 93 -4.53 -13.76 7.74
CA GLU A 93 -3.19 -14.36 7.84
C GLU A 93 -2.57 -14.58 6.45
N ASP A 94 -3.35 -15.15 5.54
CA ASP A 94 -2.93 -15.40 4.16
C ASP A 94 -2.67 -14.07 3.42
N PHE A 95 -3.54 -13.07 3.60
CA PHE A 95 -3.31 -11.72 3.09
C PHE A 95 -2.02 -11.10 3.64
N GLU A 96 -1.77 -11.18 4.95
CA GLU A 96 -0.57 -10.63 5.57
C GLU A 96 0.70 -11.31 5.03
N GLN A 97 0.67 -12.63 4.88
CA GLN A 97 1.77 -13.40 4.33
C GLN A 97 2.06 -13.04 2.87
N GLU A 98 1.03 -13.04 2.01
CA GLU A 98 1.17 -12.71 0.58
C GLU A 98 1.57 -11.25 0.36
N CYS A 99 1.13 -10.34 1.24
CA CYS A 99 1.53 -8.94 1.19
C CYS A 99 2.88 -8.67 1.85
N GLY A 100 3.55 -9.66 2.43
CA GLY A 100 4.81 -9.48 3.15
C GLY A 100 4.69 -8.54 4.35
N VAL A 101 3.55 -8.53 5.02
CA VAL A 101 3.33 -7.79 6.27
C VAL A 101 4.11 -8.48 7.39
N GLY A 102 4.95 -7.72 8.10
CA GLY A 102 5.82 -8.29 9.14
C GLY A 102 7.09 -8.96 8.64
N VAL A 103 7.30 -9.04 7.32
CA VAL A 103 8.59 -9.46 6.75
C VAL A 103 9.59 -8.32 6.90
N MET A 104 10.51 -8.47 7.86
CA MET A 104 11.62 -7.55 8.05
C MET A 104 12.83 -8.10 7.27
N VAL A 105 13.11 -7.51 6.11
CA VAL A 105 14.34 -7.83 5.36
C VAL A 105 15.49 -7.16 6.08
N THR A 106 16.42 -7.95 6.63
CA THR A 106 17.59 -7.40 7.32
C THR A 106 18.67 -6.99 6.30
N PRO A 107 19.56 -6.03 6.63
CA PRO A 107 20.66 -5.66 5.74
C PRO A 107 21.52 -6.84 5.30
N GLU A 108 21.73 -7.82 6.19
CA GLU A 108 22.52 -9.02 5.94
C GLU A 108 21.87 -9.91 4.86
N GLN A 109 20.54 -10.05 4.88
CA GLN A 109 19.82 -10.79 3.83
C GLN A 109 19.93 -10.12 2.45
N ILE A 110 20.05 -8.79 2.41
CA ILE A 110 20.30 -8.06 1.17
C ILE A 110 21.71 -8.34 0.68
N GLU A 111 22.70 -8.30 1.58
CA GLU A 111 24.11 -8.57 1.27
C GLU A 111 24.29 -10.01 0.73
N GLU A 112 23.70 -11.00 1.40
CA GLU A 112 23.72 -12.40 0.95
C GLU A 112 23.05 -12.57 -0.42
N ALA A 113 21.90 -11.94 -0.65
CA ALA A 113 21.21 -12.01 -1.94
C ALA A 113 22.02 -11.38 -3.08
N VAL A 114 22.69 -10.25 -2.80
CA VAL A 114 23.58 -9.57 -3.76
C VAL A 114 24.81 -10.44 -4.04
N GLU A 115 25.45 -11.00 -3.02
CA GLU A 115 26.62 -11.86 -3.18
C GLU A 115 26.27 -13.15 -3.95
N ALA A 116 25.13 -13.76 -3.65
CA ALA A 116 24.63 -14.92 -4.38
C ALA A 116 24.34 -14.59 -5.85
N ALA A 117 23.73 -13.44 -6.14
CA ALA A 117 23.47 -13.01 -7.52
C ALA A 117 24.77 -12.77 -8.31
N ILE A 118 25.78 -12.15 -7.68
CA ILE A 118 27.11 -11.93 -8.25
C ILE A 118 27.80 -13.27 -8.53
N ASN A 119 27.83 -14.18 -7.56
CA ASN A 119 28.46 -15.50 -7.73
C ASN A 119 27.77 -16.34 -8.81
N ARG A 120 26.45 -16.20 -8.99
CA ARG A 120 25.68 -16.92 -10.00
C ARG A 120 25.93 -16.41 -11.43
N HIS A 121 26.38 -15.17 -11.58
CA HIS A 121 26.69 -14.54 -12.88
C HIS A 121 28.18 -14.22 -13.04
N ARG A 122 29.04 -14.74 -12.16
CA ARG A 122 30.48 -14.70 -12.36
C ARG A 122 30.83 -15.61 -13.55
N PRO A 123 31.51 -15.08 -14.58
CA PRO A 123 31.98 -15.88 -15.72
C PRO A 123 33.07 -16.88 -15.33
#